data_AF-A0A5N4CF63-F1
#
_entry.id   AF-A0A5N4CF63-F1
#
_cell.length_a   1.000
_cell.length_b   1.000
_cell.length_c   1.000
_cell.angle_alpha   90.00
_cell.angle_beta   90.00
_cell.angle_gamma   90.00
#
_symmetry.space_group_name_H-M   'P 1'
#
loop_
_entity.id
_entity.type
_entity.pdbx_description
1 polymer ?
#
loop_
_entity_poly.entity_id
_entity_poly.type
_entity_poly.pdbx_seq_one_letter_code
_entity_poly.pdbx_strand_id
1 'polypeptide(L)'
;MPEELQYKKTLEVRSRHRVIYCGFTCPPRESWKNNPATKHVFSWTLQKVTRPWLSQHLERILPPSLLISDDYQTENRILGVRCLHHIVLNVPAADLLQYNRAQVVYHALFNHLYTPEHHLIQVSVRFDITAVLPCLLDLFPILEKALHWKGGAARPTTHCDEVLQLVLTHMEPEHRLLLRRTYARNLPAFVKRLGILTVRHLKRLERVIVGYLEVYDGPEEEARLKILETLKLLMQYTWPRVSCRLVVLLKALLKLICDVARDSSLTPEPVKNALLEEATDCLILLDHCSRGQVKVRDSLQPSFR
;
A
#
# COMPACT_ATOMS: atom_id res chain seq x y z
N MET A 1 15.83 47.07 6.67
CA MET A 1 16.06 45.60 6.55
C MET A 1 14.81 44.71 6.67
N PRO A 2 13.63 45.12 7.20
CA PRO A 2 12.42 44.29 7.15
C PRO A 2 11.69 44.28 5.79
N GLU A 3 11.74 45.38 5.03
CA GLU A 3 10.91 45.57 3.83
C GLU A 3 11.40 44.78 2.59
N GLU A 4 12.72 44.60 2.43
CA GLU A 4 13.28 43.80 1.32
C GLU A 4 12.92 42.31 1.41
N LEU A 5 12.78 41.78 2.63
CA LEU A 5 12.38 40.39 2.86
C LEU A 5 10.89 40.17 2.53
N GLN A 6 10.07 41.21 2.73
CA GLN A 6 8.65 41.20 2.41
C GLN A 6 8.42 41.37 0.90
N TYR A 7 9.24 42.17 0.22
CA TYR A 7 9.20 42.32 -1.24
C TYR A 7 9.64 41.04 -1.98
N LYS A 8 10.69 40.36 -1.50
CA LYS A 8 11.11 39.05 -2.03
C LYS A 8 10.03 37.97 -1.87
N LYS A 9 9.40 37.88 -0.70
CA LYS A 9 8.25 36.96 -0.48
C LYS A 9 7.09 37.26 -1.43
N THR A 10 6.79 38.53 -1.68
CA THR A 10 5.68 38.94 -2.56
C THR A 10 5.96 38.64 -4.03
N LEU A 11 7.22 38.79 -4.48
CA LEU A 11 7.66 38.42 -5.82
C LEU A 11 7.67 36.89 -6.03
N GLU A 12 8.07 36.13 -5.02
CA GLU A 12 8.03 34.66 -5.05
C GLU A 12 6.60 34.11 -5.07
N VAL A 13 5.67 34.77 -4.37
CA VAL A 13 4.23 34.46 -4.42
C VAL A 13 3.64 34.79 -5.80
N ARG A 14 4.01 35.93 -6.40
CA ARG A 14 3.55 36.33 -7.75
C ARG A 14 4.13 35.47 -8.87
N SER A 15 5.38 35.03 -8.77
CA SER A 15 5.99 34.12 -9.75
C SER A 15 5.36 32.73 -9.68
N ARG A 16 5.10 32.20 -8.47
CA ARG A 16 4.33 30.95 -8.29
C ARG A 16 2.92 31.07 -8.84
N HIS A 17 2.21 32.19 -8.64
CA HIS A 17 0.88 32.40 -9.22
C HIS A 17 0.88 32.42 -10.76
N ARG A 18 1.89 33.03 -11.41
CA ARG A 18 1.97 33.00 -12.88
C ARG A 18 2.27 31.61 -13.43
N VAL A 19 3.16 30.86 -12.78
CA VAL A 19 3.46 29.47 -13.16
C VAL A 19 2.22 28.57 -12.98
N ILE A 20 1.45 28.79 -11.91
CA ILE A 20 0.17 28.15 -11.64
C ILE A 20 -0.86 28.50 -12.73
N TYR A 21 -1.06 29.78 -13.04
CA TYR A 21 -2.07 30.20 -14.02
C TYR A 21 -1.75 29.79 -15.46
N CYS A 22 -0.47 29.81 -15.87
CA CYS A 22 -0.05 29.36 -17.21
C CYS A 22 0.12 27.85 -17.32
N GLY A 23 0.39 27.13 -16.21
CA GLY A 23 0.58 25.68 -16.21
C GLY A 23 -0.71 24.86 -16.00
N PHE A 24 -1.75 25.46 -15.41
CA PHE A 24 -3.04 24.80 -15.16
C PHE A 24 -4.13 25.06 -16.21
N THR A 25 -3.81 25.72 -17.33
CA THR A 25 -4.67 25.65 -18.52
C THR A 25 -4.57 24.23 -19.09
N CYS A 26 -5.41 23.33 -18.59
CA CYS A 26 -5.57 22.03 -19.21
C CYS A 26 -6.10 22.25 -20.63
N PRO A 27 -5.41 21.75 -21.67
CA PRO A 27 -5.98 21.75 -23.00
C PRO A 27 -7.21 20.84 -23.04
N PRO A 28 -8.19 21.07 -23.94
CA PRO A 28 -9.27 20.12 -24.17
C PRO A 28 -8.75 18.70 -24.45
N ARG A 29 -9.63 17.70 -24.32
CA ARG A 29 -9.35 16.24 -24.41
C ARG A 29 -8.46 15.81 -25.57
N GLU A 30 -8.36 16.63 -26.62
CA GLU A 30 -7.62 16.39 -27.85
C GLU A 30 -6.19 16.94 -27.84
N SER A 31 -5.88 18.01 -27.09
CA SER A 31 -4.61 18.74 -27.30
C SER A 31 -3.41 18.13 -26.55
N TRP A 32 -3.64 17.35 -25.48
CA TRP A 32 -2.57 16.59 -24.82
C TRP A 32 -2.26 15.27 -25.54
N LYS A 33 -3.22 14.72 -26.31
CA LYS A 33 -2.96 13.61 -27.24
C LYS A 33 -2.08 14.05 -28.42
N ASN A 34 -2.25 15.29 -28.86
CA ASN A 34 -1.46 15.88 -29.95
C ASN A 34 -0.06 16.34 -29.50
N ASN A 35 0.14 16.62 -28.21
CA ASN A 35 1.45 16.96 -27.65
C ASN A 35 1.73 16.22 -26.33
N PRO A 36 2.52 15.13 -26.36
CA PRO A 36 2.83 14.34 -25.16
C PRO A 36 3.69 15.09 -24.14
N ALA A 37 4.31 16.23 -24.50
CA ALA A 37 5.05 17.03 -23.51
C ALA A 37 4.11 17.69 -22.50
N THR A 38 2.87 17.99 -22.88
CA THR A 38 1.92 18.74 -22.04
C THR A 38 1.54 17.98 -20.76
N LYS A 39 1.39 16.65 -20.82
CA LYS A 39 1.14 15.81 -19.63
C LYS A 39 2.30 15.85 -18.63
N HIS A 40 3.54 15.90 -19.11
CA HIS A 40 4.73 15.98 -18.26
C HIS A 40 4.88 17.37 -17.64
N VAL A 41 4.64 18.43 -18.42
CA VAL A 41 4.65 19.81 -17.92
C VAL A 41 3.56 20.00 -16.86
N PHE A 42 2.35 19.47 -17.09
CA PHE A 42 1.27 19.49 -16.10
C PHE A 42 1.67 18.75 -14.82
N SER A 43 2.11 17.50 -14.92
CA SER A 43 2.51 16.69 -13.77
C SER A 43 3.65 17.34 -12.97
N TRP A 44 4.67 17.87 -13.67
CA TRP A 44 5.78 18.59 -13.05
C TRP A 44 5.31 19.85 -12.35
N THR A 45 4.46 20.66 -13.00
CA THR A 45 3.93 21.89 -12.41
C THR A 45 3.08 21.59 -11.17
N LEU A 46 2.22 20.58 -11.23
CA LEU A 46 1.39 20.15 -10.11
C LEU A 46 2.26 19.74 -8.90
N GLN A 47 3.33 18.99 -9.12
CA GLN A 47 4.25 18.58 -8.05
C GLN A 47 4.97 19.76 -7.38
N LYS A 48 5.15 20.89 -8.08
CA LYS A 48 5.76 22.11 -7.50
C LYS A 48 4.77 22.93 -6.67
N VAL A 49 3.47 22.67 -6.79
CA VAL A 49 2.44 23.41 -6.07
C VAL A 49 2.01 22.60 -4.85
N THR A 50 2.32 23.12 -3.66
CA THR A 50 1.95 22.53 -2.37
C THR A 50 0.95 23.41 -1.62
N ARG A 51 0.56 22.99 -0.41
CA ARG A 51 -0.30 23.78 0.50
C ARG A 51 0.18 25.23 0.65
N PRO A 52 -0.73 26.23 0.76
CA PRO A 52 -2.20 26.14 0.72
C PRO A 52 -2.83 26.34 -0.66
N TRP A 53 -2.06 26.66 -1.70
CA TRP A 53 -2.56 27.16 -2.99
C TRP A 53 -3.28 26.11 -3.85
N LEU A 54 -3.07 24.83 -3.54
CA LEU A 54 -3.61 23.73 -4.33
C LEU A 54 -5.14 23.60 -4.24
N SER A 55 -5.74 23.93 -3.10
CA SER A 55 -7.19 23.82 -2.90
C SER A 55 -7.98 24.76 -3.81
N GLN A 56 -7.47 25.98 -4.01
CA GLN A 56 -8.09 27.00 -4.86
C GLN A 56 -8.15 26.60 -6.35
N HIS A 57 -7.27 25.70 -6.77
CA HIS A 57 -7.19 25.21 -8.15
C HIS A 57 -7.72 23.77 -8.30
N LEU A 58 -8.28 23.18 -7.24
CA LEU A 58 -8.72 21.79 -7.22
C LEU A 58 -9.70 21.45 -8.37
N GLU A 59 -10.63 22.35 -8.66
CA GLU A 59 -11.62 22.20 -9.74
C GLU A 59 -11.01 22.11 -11.13
N ARG A 60 -9.84 22.73 -11.32
CA ARG A 60 -9.13 22.75 -12.60
C ARG A 60 -8.11 21.62 -12.73
N ILE A 61 -7.52 21.17 -11.62
CA ILE A 61 -6.46 20.14 -11.62
C ILE A 61 -6.99 18.72 -11.50
N LEU A 62 -8.14 18.53 -10.84
CA LEU A 62 -8.69 17.20 -10.59
C LEU A 62 -9.20 16.54 -11.88
N PRO A 63 -10.01 17.20 -12.73
CA PRO A 63 -10.48 16.57 -13.97
C PRO A 63 -9.36 16.16 -14.93
N PRO A 64 -8.31 16.97 -15.16
CA PRO A 64 -7.15 16.55 -15.96
C PRO A 64 -6.38 15.39 -15.35
N SER A 65 -6.23 15.35 -14.02
CA SER A 65 -5.52 14.25 -13.35
C SER A 65 -6.27 12.93 -13.50
N LEU A 66 -7.61 12.95 -13.40
CA LEU A 66 -8.48 11.80 -13.65
C LEU A 66 -8.48 11.39 -15.13
N LEU A 67 -8.50 12.36 -16.05
CA LEU A 67 -8.45 12.07 -17.48
C LEU A 67 -7.13 11.39 -17.88
N ILE A 68 -6.01 11.84 -17.31
CA ILE A 68 -4.69 11.24 -17.54
C ILE A 68 -4.62 9.84 -16.91
N SER A 69 -5.24 9.63 -15.74
CA SER A 69 -5.28 8.31 -15.12
C SER A 69 -6.12 7.32 -15.92
N ASP A 70 -7.24 7.74 -16.50
CA ASP A 70 -8.14 6.88 -17.28
C ASP A 70 -7.61 6.51 -18.69
N ASP A 71 -6.44 7.01 -19.09
CA ASP A 71 -5.91 6.77 -20.44
C ASP A 71 -5.56 5.29 -20.68
N TYR A 72 -5.53 4.86 -21.94
CA TYR A 72 -5.15 3.50 -22.31
C TYR A 72 -3.65 3.24 -22.18
N GLN A 73 -2.82 4.29 -22.23
CA GLN A 73 -1.36 4.16 -22.12
C GLN A 73 -0.93 4.06 -20.66
N THR A 74 -0.19 2.99 -20.33
CA THR A 74 0.36 2.73 -18.99
C THR A 74 1.14 3.91 -18.42
N GLU A 75 2.04 4.51 -19.20
CA GLU A 75 2.84 5.67 -18.79
C GLU A 75 1.99 6.85 -18.29
N ASN A 76 0.84 7.07 -18.94
CA ASN A 76 -0.07 8.15 -18.60
C ASN A 76 -0.81 7.80 -17.31
N ARG A 77 -1.21 6.53 -17.14
CA ARG A 77 -1.80 6.07 -15.88
C ARG A 77 -0.88 6.32 -14.70
N ILE A 78 0.41 6.00 -14.82
CA ILE A 78 1.39 6.22 -13.74
C ILE A 78 1.45 7.70 -13.36
N LEU A 79 1.54 8.57 -14.36
CA LEU A 79 1.58 10.01 -14.16
C LEU A 79 0.29 10.53 -13.52
N GLY A 80 -0.87 10.04 -13.98
CA GLY A 80 -2.17 10.38 -13.43
C GLY A 80 -2.29 9.98 -11.97
N VAL A 81 -1.93 8.75 -11.61
CA VAL A 81 -1.93 8.27 -10.22
C VAL A 81 -0.97 9.08 -9.34
N ARG A 82 0.23 9.42 -9.84
CA ARG A 82 1.17 10.29 -9.10
C ARG A 82 0.58 11.69 -8.86
N CYS A 83 -0.10 12.25 -9.84
CA CYS A 83 -0.81 13.52 -9.70
C CYS A 83 -1.92 13.42 -8.65
N LEU A 84 -2.73 12.35 -8.68
CA LEU A 84 -3.78 12.09 -7.71
C LEU A 84 -3.22 11.92 -6.29
N HIS A 85 -2.13 11.18 -6.13
CA HIS A 85 -1.46 11.01 -4.83
C HIS A 85 -0.97 12.34 -4.26
N HIS A 86 -0.36 13.18 -5.10
CA HIS A 86 0.06 14.52 -4.69
C HIS A 86 -1.13 15.38 -4.25
N ILE A 87 -2.27 15.29 -4.95
CA ILE A 87 -3.51 15.98 -4.57
C ILE A 87 -4.02 15.49 -3.22
N VAL A 88 -4.09 14.17 -2.99
CA VAL A 88 -4.55 13.59 -1.71
C VAL A 88 -3.66 14.02 -0.55
N LEU A 89 -2.35 14.06 -0.74
CA LEU A 89 -1.41 14.50 0.31
C LEU A 89 -1.49 16.00 0.59
N ASN A 90 -1.68 16.84 -0.45
CA ASN A 90 -1.58 18.29 -0.32
C ASN A 90 -2.91 19.01 -0.15
N VAL A 91 -4.06 18.42 -0.46
CA VAL A 91 -5.37 19.06 -0.26
C VAL A 91 -5.93 18.72 1.13
N PRO A 92 -6.53 19.67 1.87
CA PRO A 92 -7.18 19.36 3.14
C PRO A 92 -8.39 18.43 2.93
N ALA A 93 -8.63 17.55 3.91
CA ALA A 93 -9.68 16.55 3.85
C ALA A 93 -11.09 17.15 3.61
N ALA A 94 -11.36 18.34 4.16
CA ALA A 94 -12.65 19.02 4.00
C ALA A 94 -12.97 19.32 2.52
N ASP A 95 -11.99 19.85 1.78
CA ASP A 95 -12.14 20.23 0.38
C ASP A 95 -12.27 19.00 -0.54
N LEU A 96 -11.68 17.86 -0.15
CA LEU A 96 -11.84 16.59 -0.86
C LEU A 96 -13.20 15.94 -0.59
N LEU A 97 -13.75 16.09 0.62
CA LEU A 97 -15.09 15.59 0.94
C LEU A 97 -16.18 16.43 0.27
N GLN A 98 -15.92 17.72 0.05
CA GLN A 98 -16.83 18.59 -0.67
C GLN A 98 -17.10 18.05 -2.08
N TYR A 99 -18.38 18.03 -2.48
CA TYR A 99 -18.85 17.51 -3.77
C TYR A 99 -18.47 16.04 -4.06
N ASN A 100 -18.20 15.23 -3.02
CA ASN A 100 -17.81 13.81 -3.17
C ASN A 100 -16.55 13.58 -4.03
N ARG A 101 -15.64 14.57 -4.11
CA ARG A 101 -14.40 14.46 -4.91
C ARG A 101 -13.51 13.31 -4.44
N ALA A 102 -13.44 13.07 -3.13
CA ALA A 102 -12.73 11.93 -2.55
C ALA A 102 -13.26 10.58 -3.05
N GLN A 103 -14.57 10.47 -3.27
CA GLN A 103 -15.19 9.24 -3.78
C GLN A 103 -14.88 9.02 -5.26
N VAL A 104 -14.85 10.10 -6.05
CA VAL A 104 -14.44 10.02 -7.47
C VAL A 104 -12.98 9.56 -7.57
N VAL A 105 -12.09 10.11 -6.75
CA VAL A 105 -10.69 9.68 -6.69
C VAL A 105 -10.58 8.23 -6.25
N TYR A 106 -11.36 7.81 -5.25
CA TYR A 106 -11.41 6.41 -4.81
C TYR A 106 -11.81 5.48 -5.96
N HIS A 107 -12.90 5.76 -6.66
CA HIS A 107 -13.36 4.92 -7.77
C HIS A 107 -12.35 4.86 -8.92
N ALA A 108 -11.71 5.98 -9.28
CA ALA A 108 -10.67 6.00 -10.29
C ALA A 108 -9.46 5.12 -9.89
N LEU A 109 -8.98 5.26 -8.65
CA LEU A 109 -7.88 4.43 -8.12
C LEU A 109 -8.27 2.95 -8.00
N PHE A 110 -9.51 2.67 -7.60
CA PHE A 110 -10.02 1.32 -7.46
C PHE A 110 -10.16 0.61 -8.82
N ASN A 111 -10.54 1.33 -9.88
CA ASN A 111 -10.58 0.79 -11.24
C ASN A 111 -9.20 0.33 -11.74
N HIS A 112 -8.13 0.99 -11.31
CA HIS A 112 -6.76 0.56 -11.62
C HIS A 112 -6.40 -0.79 -10.99
N LEU A 113 -7.01 -1.16 -9.88
CA LEU A 113 -6.79 -2.47 -9.25
C LEU A 113 -7.49 -3.61 -10.01
N TYR A 114 -8.62 -3.32 -10.68
CA TYR A 114 -9.38 -4.33 -11.44
C TYR A 114 -8.83 -4.63 -12.83
N THR A 115 -7.98 -3.77 -13.37
CA THR A 115 -7.50 -3.89 -14.76
C THR A 115 -6.08 -4.44 -14.75
N PRO A 116 -5.88 -5.78 -14.75
CA PRO A 116 -4.54 -6.33 -14.76
C PRO A 116 -3.96 -6.18 -16.18
N GLU A 117 -3.21 -5.12 -16.41
CA GLU A 117 -2.47 -4.94 -17.66
C GLU A 117 -1.27 -5.88 -17.67
N HIS A 118 -1.51 -7.11 -18.15
CA HIS A 118 -0.60 -8.22 -18.00
C HIS A 118 0.67 -8.18 -18.87
N HIS A 119 0.85 -7.22 -19.79
CA HIS A 119 1.71 -7.48 -20.95
C HIS A 119 2.96 -6.64 -21.23
N LEU A 120 3.27 -5.50 -20.58
CA LEU A 120 4.47 -4.74 -20.98
C LEU A 120 5.27 -4.03 -19.87
N ILE A 121 5.18 -4.51 -18.63
CA ILE A 121 5.46 -3.62 -17.50
C ILE A 121 6.33 -4.24 -16.39
N GLN A 122 7.51 -4.80 -16.64
CA GLN A 122 8.38 -5.24 -15.52
C GLN A 122 9.02 -4.09 -14.73
N VAL A 123 9.26 -2.93 -15.36
CA VAL A 123 9.87 -1.76 -14.70
C VAL A 123 8.80 -0.75 -14.25
N SER A 124 7.72 -0.59 -15.02
CA SER A 124 6.66 0.40 -14.74
C SER A 124 5.54 -0.09 -13.81
N VAL A 125 5.24 -1.40 -13.68
CA VAL A 125 4.20 -1.91 -12.74
C VAL A 125 4.69 -1.81 -11.31
N ARG A 126 6.02 -1.86 -11.13
CA ARG A 126 6.63 -1.51 -9.85
C ARG A 126 6.22 -0.10 -9.43
N PHE A 127 5.99 0.83 -10.35
CA PHE A 127 5.60 2.21 -10.01
C PHE A 127 4.08 2.41 -9.88
N ASP A 128 3.27 1.68 -10.63
CA ASP A 128 1.81 1.87 -10.60
C ASP A 128 1.19 1.36 -9.31
N ILE A 129 1.39 0.09 -8.97
CA ILE A 129 0.79 -0.49 -7.76
C ILE A 129 1.42 0.14 -6.51
N THR A 130 2.71 0.51 -6.56
CA THR A 130 3.35 1.25 -5.45
C THR A 130 2.88 2.70 -5.33
N ALA A 131 2.25 3.29 -6.34
CA ALA A 131 1.63 4.60 -6.22
C ALA A 131 0.15 4.49 -5.81
N VAL A 132 -0.58 3.54 -6.39
CA VAL A 132 -2.02 3.34 -6.12
C VAL A 132 -2.27 2.89 -4.68
N LEU A 133 -1.56 1.86 -4.18
CA LEU A 133 -1.84 1.31 -2.84
C LEU A 133 -1.55 2.31 -1.71
N PRO A 134 -0.39 3.02 -1.69
CA PRO A 134 -0.17 4.08 -0.71
C PRO A 134 -1.16 5.25 -0.85
N CYS A 135 -1.51 5.64 -2.08
CA CYS A 135 -2.50 6.69 -2.29
C CYS A 135 -3.88 6.32 -1.71
N LEU A 136 -4.32 5.07 -1.89
CA LEU A 136 -5.54 4.56 -1.26
C LEU A 136 -5.42 4.54 0.27
N LEU A 137 -4.27 4.10 0.80
CA LEU A 137 -3.99 4.12 2.24
C LEU A 137 -4.04 5.55 2.82
N ASP A 138 -3.57 6.56 2.09
CA ASP A 138 -3.64 7.96 2.48
C ASP A 138 -5.04 8.57 2.31
N LEU A 139 -5.87 8.01 1.42
CA LEU A 139 -7.23 8.47 1.13
C LEU A 139 -8.27 7.93 2.12
N PHE A 140 -8.12 6.69 2.57
CA PHE A 140 -9.08 6.06 3.49
C PHE A 140 -9.36 6.89 4.78
N PRO A 141 -8.41 7.60 5.45
CA PRO A 141 -8.73 8.38 6.64
C PRO A 141 -9.65 9.55 6.32
N ILE A 142 -9.64 10.03 5.08
CA ILE A 142 -10.50 11.10 4.59
C ILE A 142 -11.92 10.54 4.40
N LEU A 143 -12.04 9.39 3.74
CA LEU A 143 -13.32 8.72 3.48
C LEU A 143 -14.00 8.21 4.76
N GLU A 144 -13.24 7.57 5.64
CA GLU A 144 -13.76 6.97 6.87
C GLU A 144 -14.16 8.02 7.92
N LYS A 145 -13.47 9.18 7.96
CA LYS A 145 -13.89 10.33 8.79
C LYS A 145 -15.29 10.85 8.43
N ALA A 146 -15.68 10.77 7.16
CA ALA A 146 -17.04 11.12 6.74
C ALA A 146 -18.09 10.09 7.22
N LEU A 147 -17.70 8.82 7.37
CA LEU A 147 -18.58 7.73 7.81
C LEU A 147 -18.83 7.73 9.32
N HIS A 148 -17.90 8.23 10.13
CA HIS A 148 -18.04 8.29 11.60
C HIS A 148 -19.25 9.11 12.09
N TRP A 149 -19.79 10.03 11.28
CA TRP A 149 -20.97 10.83 11.63
C TRP A 149 -22.29 10.06 11.54
N LYS A 150 -22.33 8.92 10.84
CA LYS A 150 -23.53 8.07 10.76
C LYS A 150 -23.51 7.06 11.91
N GLY A 151 -23.81 7.56 13.11
CA GLY A 151 -23.98 6.76 14.30
C GLY A 151 -25.19 5.82 14.15
N GLY A 152 -24.94 4.52 14.01
CA GLY A 152 -25.98 3.50 14.12
C GLY A 152 -25.75 2.28 13.24
N ALA A 153 -25.63 1.12 13.88
CA ALA A 153 -25.57 -0.23 13.32
C ALA A 153 -24.22 -0.67 12.72
N ALA A 154 -23.99 -1.99 12.85
CA ALA A 154 -22.79 -2.77 12.51
C ALA A 154 -21.77 -2.05 11.63
N ARG A 155 -20.52 -1.90 12.11
CA ARG A 155 -19.41 -1.29 11.34
C ARG A 155 -19.46 -1.79 9.90
N PRO A 156 -19.85 -0.93 8.93
CA PRO A 156 -19.94 -1.32 7.54
C PRO A 156 -18.59 -1.89 7.09
N THR A 157 -18.60 -2.76 6.08
CA THR A 157 -17.36 -3.08 5.34
C THR A 157 -16.72 -1.76 4.95
N THR A 158 -15.52 -1.52 5.47
CA THR A 158 -14.77 -0.31 5.17
C THR A 158 -14.28 -0.39 3.73
N HIS A 159 -14.06 0.74 3.07
CA HIS A 159 -13.39 0.74 1.75
C HIS A 159 -12.02 0.05 1.83
N CYS A 160 -11.37 0.09 2.98
CA CYS A 160 -10.16 -0.68 3.25
C CYS A 160 -10.38 -2.21 3.21
N ASP A 161 -11.51 -2.73 3.70
CA ASP A 161 -11.85 -4.16 3.64
C ASP A 161 -12.04 -4.61 2.18
N GLU A 162 -12.73 -3.81 1.35
CA GLU A 162 -12.95 -4.10 -0.07
C GLU A 162 -11.64 -4.15 -0.86
N VAL A 163 -10.79 -3.14 -0.67
CA VAL A 163 -9.47 -3.08 -1.30
C VAL A 163 -8.58 -4.23 -0.84
N LEU A 164 -8.54 -4.53 0.47
CA LEU A 164 -7.76 -5.66 0.97
C LEU A 164 -8.28 -6.99 0.39
N GLN A 165 -9.59 -7.18 0.30
CA GLN A 165 -10.16 -8.38 -0.30
C GLN A 165 -9.73 -8.53 -1.76
N LEU A 166 -9.74 -7.46 -2.54
CA LEU A 166 -9.31 -7.47 -3.93
C LEU A 166 -7.80 -7.76 -4.05
N VAL A 167 -6.98 -7.07 -3.27
CA VAL A 167 -5.52 -7.29 -3.22
C VAL A 167 -5.19 -8.74 -2.88
N LEU A 168 -5.83 -9.32 -1.87
CA LEU A 168 -5.63 -10.73 -1.52
C LEU A 168 -6.05 -11.69 -2.65
N THR A 169 -7.06 -11.33 -3.46
CA THR A 169 -7.46 -12.11 -4.65
C THR A 169 -6.40 -12.12 -5.72
N HIS A 170 -5.70 -10.99 -5.91
CA HIS A 170 -4.59 -10.92 -6.85
C HIS A 170 -3.32 -11.57 -6.28
N MET A 171 -3.09 -11.49 -4.96
CA MET A 171 -1.91 -12.08 -4.34
C MET A 171 -1.89 -13.60 -4.35
N GLU A 172 -3.03 -14.28 -4.20
CA GLU A 172 -3.12 -15.76 -4.13
C GLU A 172 -2.53 -16.47 -5.37
N PRO A 173 -2.90 -16.12 -6.62
CA PRO A 173 -2.35 -16.74 -7.83
C PRO A 173 -1.07 -16.06 -8.37
N GLU A 174 -0.51 -15.06 -7.69
CA GLU A 174 0.60 -14.29 -8.24
C GLU A 174 1.93 -15.06 -8.18
N HIS A 175 2.53 -15.27 -9.34
CA HIS A 175 3.81 -15.98 -9.48
C HIS A 175 4.99 -15.04 -9.81
N ARG A 176 4.74 -13.81 -10.26
CA ARG A 176 5.80 -12.88 -10.64
C ARG A 176 6.41 -12.26 -9.38
N LEU A 177 7.68 -12.57 -9.09
CA LEU A 177 8.40 -12.13 -7.88
C LEU A 177 8.30 -10.61 -7.63
N LEU A 178 8.48 -9.79 -8.67
CA LEU A 178 8.37 -8.32 -8.57
C LEU A 178 6.99 -7.83 -8.06
N LEU A 179 5.92 -8.49 -8.49
CA LEU A 179 4.56 -8.17 -8.03
C LEU A 179 4.35 -8.66 -6.60
N ARG A 180 4.85 -9.85 -6.27
CA ARG A 180 4.81 -10.38 -4.90
C ARG A 180 5.49 -9.44 -3.91
N ARG A 181 6.68 -8.93 -4.23
CA ARG A 181 7.38 -7.89 -3.44
C ARG A 181 6.53 -6.64 -3.24
N THR A 182 5.92 -6.17 -4.32
CA THR A 182 5.12 -4.95 -4.31
C THR A 182 3.89 -5.09 -3.41
N TYR A 183 3.17 -6.21 -3.51
CA TYR A 183 2.02 -6.47 -2.63
C TYR A 183 2.45 -6.71 -1.19
N ALA A 184 3.50 -7.53 -0.96
CA ALA A 184 4.02 -7.82 0.36
C ALA A 184 4.46 -6.55 1.10
N ARG A 185 5.09 -5.59 0.43
CA ARG A 185 5.50 -4.31 1.02
C ARG A 185 4.34 -3.48 1.57
N ASN A 186 3.18 -3.54 0.92
CA ASN A 186 2.02 -2.75 1.31
C ASN A 186 1.13 -3.46 2.33
N LEU A 187 1.20 -4.80 2.40
CA LEU A 187 0.33 -5.61 3.26
C LEU A 187 0.40 -5.25 4.76
N PRO A 188 1.58 -4.99 5.37
CA PRO A 188 1.66 -4.54 6.76
C PRO A 188 0.86 -3.27 7.05
N ALA A 189 0.81 -2.33 6.10
CA ALA A 189 0.10 -1.07 6.27
C ALA A 189 -1.42 -1.27 6.32
N PHE A 190 -1.96 -2.17 5.48
CA PHE A 190 -3.37 -2.55 5.53
C PHE A 190 -3.73 -3.24 6.85
N VAL A 191 -2.86 -4.15 7.34
CA VAL A 191 -3.09 -4.84 8.63
C VAL A 191 -3.02 -3.85 9.80
N LYS A 192 -2.04 -2.94 9.84
CA LYS A 192 -1.96 -1.89 10.87
C LYS A 192 -3.21 -1.01 10.89
N ARG A 193 -3.78 -0.73 9.72
CA ARG A 193 -4.97 0.11 9.59
C ARG A 193 -6.24 -0.58 10.06
N LEU A 194 -6.48 -1.81 9.62
CA LEU A 194 -7.69 -2.57 9.99
C LEU A 194 -7.65 -3.07 11.44
N GLY A 195 -6.45 -3.35 11.96
CA GLY A 195 -6.23 -3.87 13.31
C GLY A 195 -7.03 -5.15 13.54
N ILE A 196 -7.95 -5.14 14.51
CA ILE A 196 -8.77 -6.30 14.86
C ILE A 196 -9.71 -6.72 13.71
N LEU A 197 -10.11 -5.79 12.83
CA LEU A 197 -11.02 -6.11 11.71
C LEU A 197 -10.38 -7.07 10.70
N THR A 198 -9.04 -7.18 10.70
CA THR A 198 -8.31 -8.12 9.85
C THR A 198 -8.70 -9.59 10.09
N VAL A 199 -9.33 -9.92 11.22
CA VAL A 199 -9.91 -11.26 11.48
C VAL A 199 -10.83 -11.73 10.34
N ARG A 200 -11.55 -10.80 9.69
CA ARG A 200 -12.45 -11.10 8.55
C ARG A 200 -11.72 -11.75 7.36
N HIS A 201 -10.46 -11.39 7.17
CA HIS A 201 -9.63 -11.84 6.05
C HIS A 201 -8.63 -12.94 6.43
N LEU A 202 -8.64 -13.41 7.68
CA LEU A 202 -7.61 -14.29 8.24
C LEU A 202 -7.41 -15.59 7.45
N LYS A 203 -8.48 -16.20 6.94
CA LYS A 203 -8.41 -17.45 6.15
C LYS A 203 -7.62 -17.25 4.84
N ARG A 204 -7.78 -16.10 4.19
CA ARG A 204 -7.08 -15.79 2.93
C ARG A 204 -5.66 -15.31 3.19
N LEU A 205 -5.49 -14.49 4.23
CA LEU A 205 -4.18 -14.06 4.70
C LEU A 205 -3.28 -15.24 5.07
N GLU A 206 -3.81 -16.26 5.76
CA GLU A 206 -3.06 -17.49 6.06
C GLU A 206 -2.50 -18.13 4.78
N ARG A 207 -3.34 -18.29 3.74
CA ARG A 207 -2.92 -18.89 2.46
C ARG A 207 -1.83 -18.07 1.78
N VAL A 208 -2.00 -16.75 1.72
CA VAL A 208 -1.02 -15.83 1.13
C VAL A 208 0.29 -15.87 1.91
N ILE A 209 0.25 -15.83 3.25
CA ILE A 209 1.45 -15.88 4.10
C ILE A 209 2.22 -17.17 3.86
N VAL A 210 1.55 -18.33 3.94
CA VAL A 210 2.21 -19.62 3.69
C VAL A 210 2.81 -19.66 2.28
N GLY A 211 2.03 -19.29 1.26
CA GLY A 211 2.51 -19.33 -0.11
C GLY A 211 3.68 -18.38 -0.41
N TYR A 212 3.78 -17.24 0.29
CA TYR A 212 4.87 -16.28 0.10
C TYR A 212 6.11 -16.64 0.91
N LEU A 213 5.98 -17.25 2.09
CA LEU A 213 7.13 -17.73 2.85
C LEU A 213 7.82 -18.92 2.17
N GLU A 214 7.05 -19.80 1.52
CA GLU A 214 7.62 -21.00 0.89
C GLU A 214 8.48 -20.72 -0.37
N VAL A 215 8.24 -19.60 -1.06
CA VAL A 215 8.91 -19.33 -2.35
C VAL A 215 10.03 -18.32 -2.17
N TYR A 216 11.22 -18.65 -2.69
CA TYR A 216 12.40 -17.79 -2.68
C TYR A 216 12.19 -16.59 -3.61
N ASP A 217 12.44 -15.39 -3.10
CA ASP A 217 12.11 -14.14 -3.79
C ASP A 217 13.34 -13.43 -4.38
N GLY A 218 14.54 -14.00 -4.27
CA GLY A 218 15.78 -13.40 -4.77
C GLY A 218 16.70 -12.92 -3.64
N PRO A 219 17.87 -12.32 -3.94
CA PRO A 219 18.93 -12.08 -2.96
C PRO A 219 18.54 -11.12 -1.82
N GLU A 220 17.57 -10.24 -2.04
CA GLU A 220 17.10 -9.26 -1.05
C GLU A 220 15.99 -9.80 -0.14
N GLU A 221 15.32 -10.89 -0.52
CA GLU A 221 14.21 -11.53 0.21
C GLU A 221 13.15 -10.57 0.77
N GLU A 222 12.91 -9.45 0.07
CA GLU A 222 12.05 -8.37 0.55
C GLU A 222 10.62 -8.84 0.81
N ALA A 223 10.07 -9.70 -0.07
CA ALA A 223 8.72 -10.20 0.11
C ALA A 223 8.59 -11.03 1.38
N ARG A 224 9.52 -11.97 1.64
CA ARG A 224 9.49 -12.84 2.82
C ARG A 224 9.58 -12.03 4.11
N LEU A 225 10.51 -11.08 4.19
CA LEU A 225 10.66 -10.19 5.35
C LEU A 225 9.36 -9.40 5.62
N LYS A 226 8.73 -8.84 4.59
CA LYS A 226 7.47 -8.09 4.76
C LYS A 226 6.27 -8.96 5.10
N ILE A 227 6.26 -10.21 4.67
CA ILE A 227 5.26 -11.19 5.07
C ILE A 227 5.45 -11.63 6.54
N LEU A 228 6.70 -11.77 7.01
CA LEU A 228 6.98 -11.99 8.44
C LEU A 228 6.52 -10.79 9.28
N GLU A 229 6.82 -9.55 8.86
CA GLU A 229 6.29 -8.33 9.52
C GLU A 229 4.75 -8.36 9.58
N THR A 230 4.10 -8.74 8.47
CA THR A 230 2.64 -8.88 8.41
C THR A 230 2.14 -9.93 9.41
N LEU A 231 2.81 -11.08 9.49
CA LEU A 231 2.45 -12.17 10.38
C LEU A 231 2.56 -11.75 11.85
N LYS A 232 3.62 -11.03 12.25
CA LYS A 232 3.77 -10.46 13.59
C LYS A 232 2.56 -9.58 13.96
N LEU A 233 2.18 -8.68 13.05
CA LEU A 233 1.04 -7.77 13.26
C LEU A 233 -0.29 -8.52 13.36
N LEU A 234 -0.48 -9.56 12.53
CA LEU A 234 -1.67 -10.39 12.60
C LEU A 234 -1.76 -11.12 13.95
N MET A 235 -0.65 -11.66 14.43
CA MET A 235 -0.62 -12.29 15.74
C MET A 235 -0.99 -11.30 16.85
N GLN A 236 -0.46 -10.08 16.80
CA GLN A 236 -0.76 -9.05 17.79
C GLN A 236 -2.24 -8.62 17.79
N TYR A 237 -2.82 -8.36 16.62
CA TYR A 237 -4.21 -7.88 16.53
C TYR A 237 -5.27 -8.98 16.62
N THR A 238 -4.93 -10.22 16.26
CA THR A 238 -5.90 -11.32 16.12
C THR A 238 -5.59 -12.54 16.97
N TRP A 239 -4.75 -12.38 18.01
CA TRP A 239 -4.25 -13.45 18.89
C TRP A 239 -5.30 -14.50 19.32
N PRO A 240 -6.58 -14.17 19.65
CA PRO A 240 -7.53 -15.19 20.11
C PRO A 240 -7.88 -16.24 19.04
N ARG A 241 -7.69 -15.90 17.76
CA ARG A 241 -8.01 -16.76 16.61
C ARG A 241 -6.78 -17.45 16.02
N VAL A 242 -5.57 -17.10 16.47
CA VAL A 242 -4.31 -17.64 15.96
C VAL A 242 -4.11 -19.09 16.40
N SER A 243 -4.58 -19.48 17.59
CA SER A 243 -4.40 -20.83 18.12
C SER A 243 -4.96 -21.92 17.21
N CYS A 244 -6.06 -21.66 16.49
CA CYS A 244 -6.65 -22.60 15.52
C CYS A 244 -5.77 -22.83 14.28
N ARG A 245 -4.75 -21.99 14.07
CA ARG A 245 -3.87 -21.95 12.88
C ARG A 245 -2.43 -22.31 13.23
N LEU A 246 -2.20 -22.66 14.49
CA LEU A 246 -0.89 -22.97 15.06
C LEU A 246 -0.11 -23.96 14.19
N VAL A 247 -0.71 -25.10 13.85
CA VAL A 247 -0.03 -26.17 13.11
C VAL A 247 0.44 -25.70 11.73
N VAL A 248 -0.41 -24.95 11.02
CA VAL A 248 -0.11 -24.47 9.65
C VAL A 248 1.01 -23.42 9.68
N LEU A 249 0.89 -22.43 10.58
CA LEU A 249 1.87 -21.35 10.71
C LEU A 249 3.22 -21.87 11.24
N LEU A 250 3.20 -22.76 12.22
CA LEU A 250 4.40 -23.39 12.77
C LEU A 250 5.15 -24.17 11.70
N LYS A 251 4.43 -25.01 10.92
CA LYS A 251 5.04 -25.77 9.83
C LYS A 251 5.67 -24.85 8.78
N ALA A 252 5.00 -23.76 8.41
CA ALA A 252 5.52 -22.81 7.43
C ALA A 252 6.79 -22.09 7.94
N LEU A 253 6.79 -21.64 9.21
CA LEU A 253 7.94 -20.99 9.82
C LEU A 253 9.14 -21.93 9.97
N LEU A 254 8.92 -23.16 10.44
CA LEU A 254 9.99 -24.16 10.55
C LEU A 254 10.56 -24.55 9.20
N LYS A 255 9.70 -24.69 8.18
CA LYS A 255 10.14 -24.94 6.81
C LYS A 255 11.02 -23.80 6.29
N LEU A 256 10.61 -22.54 6.48
CA LEU A 256 11.40 -21.38 6.12
C LEU A 256 12.79 -21.39 6.79
N ILE A 257 12.85 -21.63 8.11
CA ILE A 257 14.12 -21.67 8.85
C ILE A 257 15.02 -22.79 8.33
N CYS A 258 14.47 -23.98 8.09
CA CYS A 258 15.21 -25.09 7.50
C CYS A 258 15.71 -24.77 6.09
N ASP A 259 14.88 -24.13 5.27
CA ASP A 259 15.24 -23.76 3.90
C ASP A 259 16.36 -22.72 3.90
N VAL A 260 16.29 -21.68 4.73
CA VAL A 260 17.32 -20.65 4.89
C VAL A 260 18.62 -21.22 5.47
N ALA A 261 18.55 -22.11 6.46
CA ALA A 261 19.72 -22.73 7.06
C ALA A 261 20.46 -23.70 6.11
N ARG A 262 19.74 -24.30 5.17
CA ARG A 262 20.31 -25.16 4.12
C ARG A 262 20.74 -24.37 2.89
N ASP A 263 20.48 -23.06 2.86
CA ASP A 263 20.60 -22.28 1.65
C ASP A 263 22.07 -21.94 1.34
N SER A 264 22.57 -22.54 0.26
CA SER A 264 23.87 -22.23 -0.36
C SER A 264 23.78 -21.08 -1.38
N SER A 265 22.65 -20.37 -1.46
CA SER A 265 22.40 -19.30 -2.42
C SER A 265 23.28 -18.04 -2.23
N LEU A 266 23.22 -17.17 -3.25
CA LEU A 266 23.84 -15.82 -3.33
C LEU A 266 23.19 -14.78 -2.39
N THR A 267 22.30 -15.18 -1.47
CA THR A 267 21.72 -14.25 -0.49
C THR A 267 22.82 -13.74 0.46
N PRO A 268 22.92 -12.41 0.69
CA PRO A 268 23.86 -11.88 1.66
C PRO A 268 23.55 -12.39 3.06
N GLU A 269 24.59 -12.79 3.80
CA GLU A 269 24.51 -13.19 5.20
C GLU A 269 23.68 -12.27 6.11
N PRO A 270 23.75 -10.92 6.02
CA PRO A 270 22.90 -10.06 6.85
C PRO A 270 21.40 -10.23 6.58
N VAL A 271 21.01 -10.54 5.33
CA VAL A 271 19.61 -10.76 4.97
C VAL A 271 19.13 -12.12 5.51
N LYS A 272 19.98 -13.15 5.45
CA LYS A 272 19.70 -14.46 6.06
C LYS A 272 19.49 -14.33 7.57
N ASN A 273 20.38 -13.60 8.25
CA ASN A 273 20.27 -13.36 9.69
C ASN A 273 18.98 -12.61 10.03
N ALA A 274 18.66 -11.55 9.29
CA ALA A 274 17.41 -10.80 9.49
C ALA A 274 16.16 -11.69 9.29
N LEU A 275 16.16 -12.57 8.28
CA LEU A 275 15.07 -13.53 8.08
C LEU A 275 14.92 -14.50 9.23
N LEU A 276 16.04 -15.05 9.72
CA LEU A 276 16.05 -15.99 10.84
C LEU A 276 15.58 -15.30 12.13
N GLU A 277 16.07 -14.10 12.43
CA GLU A 277 15.62 -13.29 13.57
C GLU A 277 14.12 -13.01 13.49
N GLU A 278 13.62 -12.51 12.36
CA GLU A 278 12.20 -12.21 12.15
C GLU A 278 11.32 -13.47 12.26
N ALA A 279 11.79 -14.61 11.76
CA ALA A 279 11.10 -15.89 11.88
C ALA A 279 11.09 -16.40 13.33
N THR A 280 12.21 -16.28 14.05
CA THR A 280 12.31 -16.64 15.47
C THR A 280 11.39 -15.79 16.32
N ASP A 281 11.33 -14.47 16.09
CA ASP A 281 10.38 -13.59 16.76
C ASP A 281 8.93 -14.00 16.48
N CYS A 282 8.60 -14.38 15.24
CA CYS A 282 7.27 -14.90 14.92
C CYS A 282 6.96 -16.19 15.68
N LEU A 283 7.94 -17.09 15.86
CA LEU A 283 7.77 -18.32 16.65
C LEU A 283 7.55 -18.02 18.14
N ILE A 284 8.31 -17.07 18.70
CA ILE A 284 8.14 -16.63 20.09
C ILE A 284 6.73 -16.05 20.29
N LEU A 285 6.29 -15.17 19.39
CA LEU A 285 4.94 -14.60 19.43
C LEU A 285 3.85 -15.68 19.28
N LEU A 286 4.07 -16.66 18.40
CA LEU A 286 3.16 -17.79 18.22
C LEU A 286 3.06 -18.64 19.49
N ASP A 287 4.17 -18.88 20.19
CA ASP A 287 4.21 -19.60 21.47
C ASP A 287 3.42 -18.86 22.55
N HIS A 288 3.60 -17.54 22.65
CA HIS A 288 2.81 -16.69 23.54
C HIS A 288 1.31 -16.72 23.21
N CYS A 289 0.92 -16.66 21.93
CA CYS A 289 -0.48 -16.72 21.49
C CYS A 289 -1.14 -18.09 21.73
N SER A 290 -0.34 -19.16 21.85
CA SER A 290 -0.80 -20.54 22.00
C SER A 290 -0.60 -21.11 23.42
N ARG A 291 -0.20 -20.28 24.38
CA ARG A 291 0.04 -20.67 25.78
C ARG A 291 1.11 -21.75 25.94
N GLY A 292 2.19 -21.71 25.15
CA GLY A 292 3.31 -22.65 25.30
C GLY A 292 3.17 -23.96 24.52
N GLN A 293 2.27 -24.03 23.54
CA GLN A 293 2.05 -25.25 22.73
C GLN A 293 3.06 -25.42 21.59
N VAL A 294 3.89 -24.41 21.31
CA VAL A 294 4.94 -24.51 20.26
C VAL A 294 6.14 -25.29 20.78
N LYS A 295 6.46 -25.15 22.07
CA LYS A 295 7.45 -26.00 22.73
C LYS A 295 6.86 -27.40 22.84
N VAL A 296 7.53 -28.38 22.24
CA VAL A 296 7.26 -29.79 22.54
C VAL A 296 7.42 -29.91 24.06
N ARG A 297 6.31 -30.17 24.76
CA ARG A 297 6.42 -30.60 26.15
C ARG A 297 7.24 -31.87 26.11
N ASP A 298 8.43 -31.84 26.68
CA ASP A 298 9.12 -33.04 27.14
C ASP A 298 8.27 -33.67 28.26
N SER A 299 7.10 -34.20 27.89
CA SER A 299 6.35 -35.16 28.68
C SER A 299 6.80 -36.56 28.29
N LEU A 300 8.11 -36.79 28.40
CA LEU A 300 8.63 -38.06 28.87
C LEU A 300 8.81 -37.89 30.37
N GLN A 301 7.73 -38.08 31.13
CA GLN A 301 7.90 -38.59 32.48
C GLN A 301 8.35 -40.05 32.31
N PRO A 302 9.55 -40.45 32.73
CA PRO A 302 9.82 -41.85 32.96
C PRO A 302 8.94 -42.26 34.14
N SER A 303 7.92 -43.06 33.88
CA SER A 303 7.17 -43.77 34.92
C SER A 303 8.12 -44.77 35.59
N PHE A 304 8.89 -44.29 36.57
CA PHE A 304 9.46 -45.12 37.61
C PHE A 304 8.42 -45.25 38.73
N ARG A 305 7.64 -46.32 38.66
CA ARG A 305 7.24 -47.21 39.76
C ARG A 305 6.40 -48.35 39.25
#